data_AF-A0A0V0HL88-F1
#
_entry.id   AF-A0A0V0HL88-F1
#
_cell.length_a   1.000
_cell.length_b   1.000
_cell.length_c   1.000
_cell.angle_alpha   90.00
_cell.angle_beta   90.00
_cell.angle_gamma   90.00
#
_symmetry.space_group_name_H-M   'P 1'
#
loop_
_entity.id
_entity.type
_entity.pdbx_description
1 polymer ?
#
loop_
_entity_poly.entity_id
_entity_poly.type
_entity_poly.pdbx_seq_one_letter_code
_entity_poly.pdbx_strand_id
1 'polypeptide(L)'
;MGSSASSLPAVNKQIMKRGPRLTHAQQLLLCKEVTAQEIEEGLQAIGSDKAPGVDGYNAGFFKKAWPIIKQDIVVAVQEFFTTSIMHRPINCTGITLVPKIAQPVTVKENRPIACCTVLYKIISKVSATRLQQVISDVISDSQVGFIPGRKIADNIILAHELVQTYGTKNTSPRCMLKIDLQKACDSIEWVYLQQVMEELGFPMKFMAWIMECVKTVNYSIVVNGEFTERFDAAKGLRQGDPIS
;
A
#
# COMPACT_ATOMS: atom_id res chain seq x y z
N MET A 1 -13.93 4.04 8.30
CA MET A 1 -13.00 5.03 8.90
C MET A 1 -12.86 6.23 7.97
N GLY A 2 -12.91 7.44 8.51
CA GLY A 2 -12.84 8.70 7.75
C GLY A 2 -14.17 9.13 7.13
N SER A 3 -14.27 10.41 6.77
CA SER A 3 -15.32 10.97 5.90
C SER A 3 -14.69 11.38 4.58
N SER A 4 -15.27 10.96 3.45
CA SER A 4 -14.83 11.39 2.12
C SER A 4 -15.17 12.87 1.91
N ALA A 5 -14.31 13.59 1.20
CA ALA A 5 -14.57 14.98 0.87
C ALA A 5 -15.73 15.12 -0.11
N SER A 6 -16.59 16.14 0.10
CA SER A 6 -17.73 16.45 -0.79
C SER A 6 -17.29 17.02 -2.13
N SER A 7 -16.12 17.66 -2.18
CA SER A 7 -15.49 18.19 -3.38
C SER A 7 -13.97 18.00 -3.29
N LEU A 8 -13.39 17.38 -4.31
CA LEU A 8 -11.94 17.25 -4.44
C LEU A 8 -11.50 17.96 -5.71
N PRO A 9 -10.52 18.88 -5.63
CA PRO A 9 -9.91 19.42 -6.83
C PRO A 9 -9.28 18.27 -7.61
N ALA A 10 -9.61 18.18 -8.91
CA ALA A 10 -9.05 17.16 -9.79
C ALA A 10 -7.52 17.29 -9.86
N VAL A 11 -6.84 16.17 -10.07
CA VAL A 11 -5.41 16.17 -10.33
C VAL A 11 -5.10 17.10 -11.52
N ASN A 12 -4.09 17.95 -11.38
CA ASN A 12 -3.69 18.84 -12.47
C ASN A 12 -3.05 18.02 -13.60
N LYS A 13 -3.86 17.70 -14.62
CA LYS A 13 -3.47 16.89 -15.77
C LYS A 13 -2.29 17.48 -16.56
N GLN A 14 -2.16 18.81 -16.61
CA GLN A 14 -1.03 19.44 -17.30
C GLN A 14 0.29 19.23 -16.57
N ILE A 15 0.27 19.16 -15.23
CA ILE A 15 1.46 18.80 -14.45
C ILE A 15 1.78 17.31 -14.68
N MET A 16 0.79 16.43 -14.55
CA MET A 16 1.02 14.99 -14.66
C MET A 16 1.52 14.57 -16.05
N LYS A 17 0.96 15.14 -17.13
CA LYS A 17 1.38 14.84 -18.51
C LYS A 17 2.82 15.23 -18.84
N ARG A 18 3.45 16.10 -18.03
CA ARG A 18 4.88 16.44 -18.16
C ARG A 18 5.79 15.40 -17.51
N GLY A 19 5.25 14.56 -16.65
CA GLY A 19 5.97 13.50 -15.98
C GLY A 19 6.08 12.22 -16.82
N PRO A 20 6.95 11.29 -16.40
CA PRO A 20 7.01 9.96 -17.00
C PRO A 20 5.70 9.19 -16.83
N ARG A 21 5.42 8.30 -17.77
CA ARG A 21 4.26 7.40 -17.77
C ARG A 21 4.73 5.99 -18.10
N LEU A 22 3.97 5.00 -17.66
CA LEU A 22 4.27 3.60 -17.97
C LEU A 22 4.25 3.34 -19.47
N THR A 23 5.31 2.69 -19.95
CA THR A 23 5.40 2.20 -21.33
C THR A 23 4.40 1.07 -21.57
N HIS A 24 4.08 0.81 -22.84
CA HIS A 24 3.18 -0.30 -23.20
C HIS A 24 3.69 -1.66 -22.69
N ALA A 25 5.00 -1.90 -22.75
CA ALA A 25 5.61 -3.14 -22.23
C ALA A 25 5.41 -3.30 -20.71
N GLN A 26 5.54 -2.21 -19.94
CA GLN A 26 5.29 -2.21 -18.50
C GLN A 26 3.81 -2.42 -18.17
N GLN A 27 2.90 -1.81 -18.95
CA GLN A 27 1.46 -2.03 -18.79
C GLN A 27 1.09 -3.50 -19.01
N LEU A 28 1.65 -4.13 -20.05
CA LEU A 28 1.44 -5.57 -20.31
C LEU A 28 2.03 -6.43 -19.18
N LEU A 29 3.23 -6.09 -18.68
CA LEU A 29 3.88 -6.79 -17.58
C LEU A 29 3.01 -6.82 -16.32
N LEU A 30 2.43 -5.68 -15.93
CA LEU A 30 1.56 -5.59 -14.76
C LEU A 30 0.33 -6.50 -14.85
N CYS A 31 -0.21 -6.68 -16.06
CA CYS A 31 -1.46 -7.39 -16.30
C CYS A 31 -1.31 -8.85 -16.75
N LYS A 32 -0.09 -9.39 -16.76
CA LYS A 32 0.16 -10.81 -17.05
C LYS A 32 -0.68 -11.71 -16.13
N GLU A 33 -0.95 -12.93 -16.57
CA GLU A 33 -1.61 -13.91 -15.71
C GLU A 33 -0.75 -14.19 -14.46
N VAL A 34 -1.41 -14.35 -13.31
CA VAL A 34 -0.73 -14.66 -12.04
C VAL A 34 -0.52 -16.16 -11.96
N THR A 35 0.73 -16.58 -11.75
CA THR A 35 1.10 -17.99 -11.71
C THR A 35 0.99 -18.56 -10.29
N ALA A 36 0.82 -19.87 -10.18
CA ALA A 36 0.88 -20.55 -8.88
C ALA A 36 2.22 -20.32 -8.15
N GLN A 37 3.32 -20.18 -8.91
CA GLN A 37 4.63 -19.87 -8.36
C GLN A 37 4.67 -18.47 -7.74
N GLU A 38 4.13 -17.45 -8.43
CA GLU A 38 4.08 -16.07 -7.92
C GLU A 38 3.26 -15.98 -6.62
N ILE A 39 2.18 -16.76 -6.53
CA ILE A 39 1.32 -16.87 -5.34
C ILE A 39 2.09 -17.53 -4.18
N GLU A 40 2.81 -18.62 -4.46
CA GLU A 40 3.63 -19.33 -3.50
C GLU A 40 4.77 -18.45 -2.97
N GLU A 41 5.49 -17.76 -3.86
CA GLU A 41 6.51 -16.77 -3.50
C GLU A 41 5.91 -15.64 -2.64
N GLY A 42 4.70 -15.18 -2.98
CA GLY A 42 3.93 -14.22 -2.20
C GLY A 42 3.68 -14.70 -0.77
N LEU A 43 3.27 -15.96 -0.59
CA LEU A 43 3.10 -16.58 0.73
C LEU A 43 4.45 -16.70 1.47
N GLN A 44 5.51 -17.14 0.79
CA GLN A 44 6.82 -17.33 1.42
C GLN A 44 7.44 -16.02 1.89
N ALA A 45 7.20 -14.92 1.18
CA ALA A 45 7.66 -13.59 1.55
C ALA A 45 6.97 -13.00 2.79
N ILE A 46 5.85 -13.57 3.24
CA ILE A 46 5.16 -13.16 4.47
C ILE A 46 5.81 -13.87 5.67
N GLY A 47 6.22 -13.11 6.69
CA GLY A 47 6.77 -13.70 7.93
C GLY A 47 5.77 -14.64 8.61
N SER A 48 6.23 -15.82 9.04
CA SER A 48 5.36 -16.84 9.65
C SER A 48 4.76 -16.41 10.99
N ASP A 49 5.42 -15.48 11.67
CA ASP A 49 5.10 -14.88 12.97
C ASP A 49 4.15 -13.66 12.86
N LYS A 50 3.79 -13.24 11.64
CA LYS A 50 2.91 -12.09 11.44
C LYS A 50 1.51 -12.38 11.99
N ALA A 51 0.93 -11.39 12.66
CA ALA A 51 -0.40 -11.46 13.26
C ALA A 51 -1.46 -11.92 12.23
N PRO A 52 -2.39 -12.81 12.64
CA PRO A 52 -3.48 -13.29 11.79
C PRO A 52 -4.49 -12.17 11.48
N GLY A 53 -5.37 -12.44 10.52
CA GLY A 53 -6.53 -11.59 10.26
C GLY A 53 -7.69 -11.90 11.20
N VAL A 54 -8.89 -11.48 10.81
CA VAL A 54 -10.14 -11.79 11.53
C VAL A 54 -10.50 -13.28 11.54
N ASP A 55 -9.85 -14.07 10.69
CA ASP A 55 -10.00 -15.52 10.55
C ASP A 55 -9.12 -16.32 11.52
N GLY A 56 -8.20 -15.66 12.25
CA GLY A 56 -7.35 -16.31 13.24
C GLY A 56 -6.17 -17.11 12.68
N TYR A 57 -6.03 -17.22 11.35
CA TYR A 57 -4.95 -17.98 10.71
C TYR A 57 -3.77 -17.09 10.31
N ASN A 58 -2.58 -17.43 10.77
CA ASN A 58 -1.34 -16.73 10.41
C ASN A 58 -0.62 -17.41 9.24
N ALA A 59 0.40 -16.75 8.67
CA ALA A 59 1.14 -17.30 7.54
C ALA A 59 1.87 -18.62 7.88
N GLY A 60 2.23 -18.84 9.16
CA GLY A 60 2.81 -20.10 9.62
C GLY A 60 1.89 -21.30 9.39
N PHE A 61 0.58 -21.14 9.63
CA PHE A 61 -0.41 -22.17 9.29
C PHE A 61 -0.42 -22.47 7.79
N PHE A 62 -0.56 -21.43 6.96
CA PHE A 62 -0.65 -21.59 5.50
C PHE A 62 0.60 -22.26 4.91
N LYS A 63 1.79 -21.88 5.39
CA LYS A 63 3.05 -22.49 4.93
C LYS A 63 3.17 -23.96 5.33
N LYS A 64 2.76 -24.34 6.53
CA LYS A 64 2.80 -25.73 6.99
C LYS A 64 1.74 -26.60 6.32
N ALA A 65 0.53 -26.07 6.14
CA ALA A 65 -0.59 -26.75 5.49
C ALA A 65 -0.54 -26.68 3.96
N TRP A 66 0.46 -26.00 3.38
CA TRP A 66 0.56 -25.75 1.94
C TRP A 66 0.38 -26.99 1.07
N PRO A 67 0.97 -28.17 1.37
CA PRO A 67 0.75 -29.37 0.56
C PRO A 67 -0.73 -29.82 0.46
N ILE A 68 -1.57 -29.39 1.40
CA ILE A 68 -2.99 -29.74 1.48
C ILE A 68 -3.84 -28.64 0.81
N ILE A 69 -3.60 -27.38 1.17
CA ILE A 69 -4.48 -26.26 0.78
C ILE A 69 -4.04 -25.50 -0.48
N LYS A 70 -2.86 -25.82 -1.04
CA LYS A 70 -2.25 -25.07 -2.15
C LYS A 70 -3.23 -24.85 -3.31
N GLN A 71 -3.95 -25.90 -3.72
CA GLN A 71 -4.83 -25.81 -4.87
C GLN A 71 -5.96 -24.80 -4.66
N ASP A 72 -6.63 -24.86 -3.50
CA ASP A 72 -7.74 -23.97 -3.17
C ASP A 72 -7.28 -22.51 -3.10
N ILE A 73 -6.12 -22.27 -2.48
CA ILE A 73 -5.56 -20.92 -2.36
C ILE A 73 -5.14 -20.36 -3.72
N VAL A 74 -4.51 -21.18 -4.57
CA VAL A 74 -4.12 -20.76 -5.92
C VAL A 74 -5.34 -20.40 -6.74
N VAL A 75 -6.39 -21.24 -6.74
CA VAL A 75 -7.63 -20.98 -7.48
C VAL A 75 -8.28 -19.69 -6.99
N ALA A 76 -8.44 -19.52 -5.67
CA ALA A 76 -9.07 -18.32 -5.11
C ALA A 76 -8.31 -17.03 -5.44
N VAL A 77 -6.97 -17.05 -5.40
CA VAL A 77 -6.15 -15.89 -5.73
C VAL A 77 -6.19 -15.59 -7.23
N GLN A 78 -6.12 -16.61 -8.09
CA GLN A 78 -6.21 -16.44 -9.53
C GLN A 78 -7.58 -15.93 -9.99
N GLU A 79 -8.65 -16.40 -9.35
CA GLU A 79 -10.02 -15.92 -9.58
C GLU A 79 -10.12 -14.41 -9.35
N PHE A 80 -9.54 -13.89 -8.24
CA PHE A 80 -9.47 -12.45 -8.00
C PHE A 80 -8.74 -11.71 -9.13
N PHE A 81 -7.56 -12.16 -9.56
CA PHE A 81 -6.80 -11.49 -10.62
C PHE A 81 -7.46 -11.58 -12.01
N THR A 82 -8.34 -12.55 -12.19
CA THR A 82 -9.10 -12.74 -13.44
C THR A 82 -10.34 -11.86 -13.47
N THR A 83 -11.12 -11.88 -12.39
CA THR A 83 -12.43 -11.22 -12.30
C THR A 83 -12.35 -9.78 -11.79
N SER A 84 -11.28 -9.42 -11.10
CA SER A 84 -11.16 -8.20 -10.28
C SER A 84 -12.20 -8.10 -9.15
N ILE A 85 -12.80 -9.21 -8.74
CA ILE A 85 -13.81 -9.26 -7.67
C ILE A 85 -13.22 -10.04 -6.50
N MET A 86 -13.27 -9.45 -5.30
CA MET A 86 -12.79 -10.10 -4.08
C MET A 86 -13.93 -10.66 -3.25
N HIS A 87 -13.81 -11.92 -2.82
CA HIS A 87 -14.73 -12.48 -1.83
C HIS A 87 -14.66 -11.69 -0.53
N ARG A 88 -15.79 -11.11 -0.09
CA ARG A 88 -15.87 -10.10 0.99
C ARG A 88 -15.13 -10.49 2.29
N PRO A 89 -15.26 -11.73 2.82
CA PRO A 89 -14.49 -12.17 3.98
C PRO A 89 -12.96 -12.04 3.86
N ILE A 90 -12.39 -12.19 2.65
CA ILE A 90 -10.94 -12.04 2.45
C ILE A 90 -10.51 -10.61 2.80
N ASN A 91 -11.35 -9.61 2.47
CA ASN A 91 -11.07 -8.21 2.70
C ASN A 91 -11.50 -7.69 4.09
N CYS A 92 -11.99 -8.56 4.97
CA CYS A 92 -12.30 -8.18 6.35
C CYS A 92 -11.00 -8.02 7.16
N THR A 93 -10.80 -6.84 7.73
CA THR A 93 -9.55 -6.44 8.37
C THR A 93 -9.77 -6.07 9.83
N GLY A 94 -8.99 -6.66 10.73
CA GLY A 94 -8.95 -6.23 12.13
C GLY A 94 -8.04 -5.02 12.29
N ILE A 95 -8.43 -4.02 13.07
CA ILE A 95 -7.56 -2.90 13.44
C ILE A 95 -7.14 -3.09 14.89
N THR A 96 -5.85 -3.33 15.11
CA THR A 96 -5.27 -3.37 16.45
C THR A 96 -4.58 -2.04 16.76
N LEU A 97 -4.63 -1.61 18.03
CA LEU A 97 -4.02 -0.37 18.48
C LEU A 97 -2.67 -0.67 19.12
N VAL A 98 -1.60 -0.21 18.49
CA VAL A 98 -0.24 -0.33 19.03
C VAL A 98 0.16 0.99 19.71
N PRO A 99 0.50 0.98 21.01
CA PRO A 99 0.94 2.18 21.71
C PRO A 99 2.18 2.82 21.07
N LYS A 100 2.16 4.14 20.84
CA LYS A 100 3.36 4.91 20.45
C LYS A 100 4.23 5.27 21.65
N ILE A 101 3.63 5.31 22.84
CA ILE A 101 4.24 5.63 24.13
C ILE A 101 3.87 4.57 25.16
N ALA A 102 4.59 4.51 26.28
CA ALA A 102 4.42 3.45 27.28
C ALA A 102 3.01 3.39 27.91
N GLN A 103 2.36 4.53 28.08
CA GLN A 103 1.03 4.64 28.71
C GLN A 103 0.13 5.55 27.88
N PRO A 104 -0.47 5.03 26.79
CA PRO A 104 -1.36 5.84 25.96
C PRO A 104 -2.68 6.07 26.72
N VAL A 105 -3.06 7.34 26.86
CA VAL A 105 -4.34 7.75 27.47
C VAL A 105 -5.34 8.14 26.38
N THR A 106 -4.84 8.56 25.21
CA THR A 106 -5.67 8.99 24.08
C THR A 106 -5.49 8.10 22.85
N VAL A 107 -6.50 8.04 22.01
CA VAL A 107 -6.44 7.27 20.74
C VAL A 107 -5.33 7.79 19.81
N LYS A 108 -4.98 9.08 19.89
CA LYS A 108 -3.92 9.70 19.06
C LYS A 108 -2.52 9.15 19.37
N GLU A 109 -2.32 8.69 20.60
CA GLU A 109 -1.08 8.07 21.09
C GLU A 109 -0.97 6.60 20.69
N ASN A 110 -1.99 6.06 20.02
CA ASN A 110 -1.93 4.74 19.41
C ASN A 110 -1.71 4.84 17.91
N ARG A 111 -1.08 3.80 17.36
CA ARG A 111 -0.92 3.56 15.94
C ARG A 111 -1.89 2.44 15.53
N PRO A 112 -2.88 2.71 14.66
CA PRO A 112 -3.74 1.66 14.15
C PRO A 112 -2.94 0.78 13.17
N ILE A 113 -2.88 -0.52 13.42
CA ILE A 113 -2.27 -1.50 12.52
C ILE A 113 -3.37 -2.39 11.94
N ALA A 114 -3.35 -2.54 10.61
CA ALA A 114 -4.27 -3.38 9.88
C ALA A 114 -3.80 -4.83 9.89
N CYS A 115 -4.58 -5.70 10.53
CA CYS A 115 -4.41 -7.14 10.56
C CYS A 115 -5.28 -7.79 9.48
N CYS A 116 -4.74 -7.91 8.27
CA CYS A 116 -5.42 -8.53 7.14
C CYS A 116 -5.33 -10.07 7.17
N THR A 117 -6.28 -10.73 6.53
CA THR A 117 -6.22 -12.18 6.24
C THR A 117 -4.97 -12.52 5.42
N VAL A 118 -4.50 -13.76 5.51
CA VAL A 118 -3.32 -14.19 4.74
C VAL A 118 -3.61 -14.21 3.24
N LEU A 119 -4.81 -14.62 2.82
CA LEU A 119 -5.20 -14.57 1.41
C LEU A 119 -5.11 -13.14 0.85
N TYR A 120 -5.63 -12.16 1.59
CA TYR A 120 -5.49 -10.76 1.20
C TYR A 120 -4.02 -10.33 1.10
N LYS A 121 -3.20 -10.71 2.10
CA LYS A 121 -1.76 -10.40 2.10
C LYS A 121 -1.05 -11.00 0.89
N ILE A 122 -1.43 -12.19 0.43
CA ILE A 122 -0.88 -12.80 -0.79
C ILE A 122 -1.25 -11.95 -2.02
N ILE A 123 -2.54 -11.63 -2.20
CA ILE A 123 -3.02 -10.77 -3.30
C ILE A 123 -2.30 -9.42 -3.32
N SER A 124 -2.23 -8.77 -2.17
CA SER A 124 -1.52 -7.49 -1.99
C SER A 124 -0.03 -7.63 -2.29
N LYS A 125 0.61 -8.72 -1.82
CA LYS A 125 2.03 -8.97 -2.06
C LYS A 125 2.36 -9.20 -3.53
N VAL A 126 1.55 -9.99 -4.24
CA VAL A 126 1.68 -10.20 -5.70
C VAL A 126 1.60 -8.87 -6.43
N SER A 127 0.57 -8.08 -6.12
CA SER A 127 0.35 -6.76 -6.73
C SER A 127 1.49 -5.77 -6.42
N ALA A 128 1.98 -5.75 -5.19
CA ALA A 128 3.10 -4.91 -4.76
C ALA A 128 4.40 -5.31 -5.46
N THR A 129 4.70 -6.60 -5.59
CA THR A 129 5.88 -7.10 -6.30
C THR A 129 5.85 -6.71 -7.78
N ARG A 130 4.69 -6.72 -8.43
CA ARG A 130 4.54 -6.24 -9.81
C ARG A 130 4.70 -4.74 -9.91
N LEU A 131 4.10 -3.98 -8.98
CA LEU A 131 4.24 -2.52 -8.92
C LEU A 131 5.71 -2.10 -8.77
N GLN A 132 6.46 -2.79 -7.92
CA GLN A 132 7.88 -2.51 -7.66
C GLN A 132 8.75 -2.61 -8.92
N GLN A 133 8.35 -3.40 -9.92
CA GLN A 133 9.11 -3.54 -11.18
C GLN A 133 8.99 -2.33 -12.10
N VAL A 134 8.02 -1.44 -11.89
CA VAL A 134 7.72 -0.33 -12.80
C VAL A 134 7.68 1.03 -12.12
N ILE A 135 7.49 1.05 -10.80
CA ILE A 135 7.25 2.29 -10.05
C ILE A 135 8.45 3.25 -10.11
N SER A 136 9.68 2.74 -10.16
CA SER A 136 10.91 3.54 -10.23
C SER A 136 10.95 4.47 -11.44
N ASP A 137 10.30 4.07 -12.53
CA ASP A 137 10.39 4.74 -13.83
C ASP A 137 9.38 5.87 -13.95
N VAL A 138 8.37 5.91 -13.07
CA VAL A 138 7.29 6.90 -13.07
C VAL A 138 7.34 7.86 -11.89
N ILE A 139 8.36 7.73 -11.03
CA ILE A 139 8.60 8.60 -9.88
C ILE A 139 9.96 9.30 -10.02
N SER A 140 10.11 10.45 -9.38
CA SER A 140 11.40 11.16 -9.33
C SER A 140 12.47 10.33 -8.63
N ASP A 141 13.73 10.47 -9.04
CA ASP A 141 14.89 9.87 -8.35
C ASP A 141 15.07 10.38 -6.93
N SER A 142 14.53 11.56 -6.61
CA SER A 142 14.49 12.10 -5.24
C SER A 142 13.57 11.32 -4.29
N GLN A 143 12.64 10.52 -4.83
CA GLN A 143 11.78 9.62 -4.05
C GLN A 143 12.57 8.35 -3.70
N VAL A 144 13.14 8.34 -2.50
CA VAL A 144 13.97 7.22 -2.03
C VAL A 144 13.19 6.23 -1.18
N GLY A 145 12.18 6.68 -0.45
CA GLY A 145 11.38 5.83 0.43
C GLY A 145 10.60 4.77 -0.33
N PHE A 146 10.67 3.53 0.14
CA PHE A 146 9.92 2.36 -0.35
C PHE A 146 10.22 1.92 -1.79
N ILE A 147 11.32 2.39 -2.39
CA ILE A 147 11.75 2.00 -3.74
C ILE A 147 12.95 1.06 -3.63
N PRO A 148 12.86 -0.18 -4.16
CA PRO A 148 13.98 -1.11 -4.17
C PRO A 148 15.23 -0.49 -4.79
N GLY A 149 16.38 -0.68 -4.13
CA GLY A 149 17.67 -0.18 -4.60
C GLY A 149 18.00 1.27 -4.23
N ARG A 150 17.03 2.10 -3.81
CA ARG A 150 17.29 3.48 -3.36
C ARG A 150 17.55 3.53 -1.85
N LYS A 151 18.54 4.31 -1.40
CA LYS A 151 18.95 4.38 0.02
C LYS A 151 18.77 5.78 0.58
N ILE A 152 18.23 5.89 1.79
CA ILE A 152 18.00 7.19 2.47
C ILE A 152 19.29 8.03 2.61
N ALA A 153 20.45 7.38 2.66
CA ALA A 153 21.74 8.03 2.67
C ALA A 153 21.95 8.97 1.46
N ASP A 154 21.43 8.63 0.29
CA ASP A 154 21.56 9.44 -0.93
C ASP A 154 20.87 10.81 -0.74
N ASN A 155 19.67 10.81 -0.14
CA ASN A 155 18.96 12.05 0.19
C ASN A 155 19.66 12.86 1.29
N ILE A 156 20.35 12.21 2.23
CA ILE A 156 21.14 12.91 3.27
C ILE A 156 22.33 13.63 2.63
N ILE A 157 23.03 12.98 1.70
CA ILE A 157 24.16 13.57 0.96
C ILE A 157 23.66 14.74 0.10
N LEU A 158 22.58 14.55 -0.66
CA LEU A 158 21.98 15.61 -1.47
C LEU A 158 21.59 16.82 -0.61
N ALA A 159 20.94 16.59 0.54
CA ALA A 159 20.58 17.66 1.46
C ALA A 159 21.83 18.39 2.02
N HIS A 160 22.91 17.66 2.30
CA HIS A 160 24.17 18.24 2.76
C HIS A 160 24.79 19.15 1.70
N GLU A 161 24.90 18.69 0.45
CA GLU A 161 25.44 19.47 -0.67
C GLU A 161 24.63 20.73 -0.95
N LEU A 162 23.29 20.65 -0.88
CA LEU A 162 22.40 21.79 -1.05
C LEU A 162 22.59 22.86 0.03
N VAL A 163 22.93 22.46 1.26
CA VAL A 163 23.08 23.37 2.41
C VAL A 163 24.52 23.87 2.58
N GLN A 164 25.52 23.14 2.08
CA GLN A 164 26.95 23.44 2.27
C GLN A 164 27.33 24.87 1.88
N THR A 165 26.64 25.45 0.89
CA THR A 165 26.93 26.81 0.39
C THR A 165 26.29 27.95 1.20
N TYR A 166 25.37 27.66 2.13
CA TYR A 166 24.60 28.67 2.86
C TYR A 166 25.46 29.66 3.67
N GLY A 167 26.70 29.32 4.01
CA GLY A 167 27.62 30.18 4.76
C GLY A 167 28.59 31.01 3.89
N THR A 168 28.53 30.92 2.56
CA THR A 168 29.53 31.53 1.68
C THR A 168 29.12 32.93 1.21
N LYS A 169 30.08 33.88 1.23
CA LYS A 169 29.88 35.25 0.72
C LYS A 169 29.62 35.14 -0.79
N ASN A 170 28.48 35.66 -1.27
CA ASN A 170 27.95 35.61 -2.65
C ASN A 170 26.99 34.45 -3.01
N THR A 171 26.30 33.87 -2.02
CA THR A 171 25.21 32.91 -2.31
C THR A 171 23.90 33.64 -2.61
N SER A 172 23.11 33.13 -3.57
CA SER A 172 21.74 33.63 -3.77
C SER A 172 20.87 33.41 -2.53
N PRO A 173 19.86 34.26 -2.26
CA PRO A 173 18.89 34.01 -1.20
C PRO A 173 18.23 32.64 -1.37
N ARG A 174 18.25 31.83 -0.32
CA ARG A 174 17.73 30.45 -0.31
C ARG A 174 16.97 30.19 0.98
N CYS A 175 15.98 29.29 0.93
CA CYS A 175 15.24 28.82 2.10
C CYS A 175 14.98 27.32 2.00
N MET A 176 14.77 26.68 3.15
CA MET A 176 14.37 25.28 3.24
C MET A 176 12.92 25.20 3.73
N LEU A 177 12.10 24.44 3.01
CA LEU A 177 10.73 24.15 3.40
C LEU A 177 10.65 22.70 3.89
N LYS A 178 10.29 22.53 5.16
CA LYS A 178 9.98 21.22 5.74
C LYS A 178 8.47 21.04 5.77
N ILE A 179 7.97 20.11 4.97
CA ILE A 179 6.55 19.79 4.86
C ILE A 179 6.35 18.37 5.38
N ASP A 180 5.42 18.19 6.32
CA ASP A 180 5.03 16.88 6.85
C ASP A 180 3.52 16.70 6.68
N LEU A 181 3.10 15.51 6.25
CA LEU A 181 1.70 15.20 5.98
C LEU A 181 1.12 14.43 7.17
N GLN A 182 0.16 15.05 7.85
CA GLN A 182 -0.56 14.40 8.93
C GLN A 182 -1.38 13.22 8.39
N LYS A 183 -1.19 12.04 8.98
CA LYS A 183 -1.98 10.82 8.68
C LYS A 183 -2.04 10.51 7.18
N ALA A 184 -0.88 10.51 6.51
CA ALA A 184 -0.78 10.32 5.07
C ALA A 184 -1.54 9.07 4.58
N CYS A 185 -1.37 7.91 5.22
CA CYS A 185 -2.09 6.69 4.83
C CYS A 185 -3.61 6.83 5.05
N ASP A 186 -4.06 7.43 6.16
CA ASP A 186 -5.49 7.49 6.49
C ASP A 186 -6.26 8.56 5.68
N SER A 187 -5.54 9.48 5.04
CA SER A 187 -6.13 10.69 4.42
C SER A 187 -6.27 10.60 2.90
N ILE A 188 -5.73 9.55 2.26
CA ILE A 188 -5.77 9.39 0.80
C ILE A 188 -7.21 9.12 0.34
N GLU A 189 -7.74 10.03 -0.47
CA GLU A 189 -9.03 9.85 -1.12
C GLU A 189 -8.88 8.91 -2.32
N TRP A 190 -9.73 7.89 -2.40
CA TRP A 190 -9.61 6.85 -3.42
C TRP A 190 -9.83 7.36 -4.84
N VAL A 191 -10.65 8.40 -5.02
CA VAL A 191 -10.83 9.06 -6.31
C VAL A 191 -9.52 9.73 -6.76
N TYR A 192 -8.79 10.36 -5.84
CA TYR A 192 -7.49 10.94 -6.12
C TYR A 192 -6.46 9.86 -6.49
N LEU A 193 -6.40 8.76 -5.73
CA LEU A 193 -5.54 7.62 -6.03
C LEU A 193 -5.79 7.09 -7.45
N GLN A 194 -7.06 6.87 -7.80
CA GLN A 194 -7.46 6.38 -9.12
C GLN A 194 -7.03 7.34 -10.25
N GLN A 195 -7.23 8.65 -10.07
CA GLN A 195 -6.81 9.66 -11.05
C GLN A 195 -5.29 9.69 -11.22
N VAL A 196 -4.52 9.60 -10.14
CA VAL A 196 -3.05 9.56 -10.22
C VAL A 196 -2.59 8.33 -10.99
N MET A 197 -3.16 7.15 -10.71
CA MET A 197 -2.83 5.93 -11.45
C MET A 197 -3.16 6.04 -12.94
N GLU A 198 -4.30 6.61 -13.30
CA GLU A 198 -4.70 6.83 -14.69
C GLU A 198 -3.72 7.76 -15.43
N GLU A 199 -3.35 8.89 -14.80
CA GLU A 199 -2.44 9.86 -15.40
C GLU A 199 -1.01 9.29 -15.52
N LEU A 200 -0.56 8.44 -14.58
CA LEU A 200 0.71 7.70 -14.67
C LEU A 200 0.69 6.56 -15.70
N GLY A 201 -0.47 6.24 -16.29
CA GLY A 201 -0.61 5.25 -17.35
C GLY A 201 -0.75 3.81 -16.85
N PHE A 202 -1.23 3.60 -15.63
CA PHE A 202 -1.56 2.25 -15.17
C PHE A 202 -2.71 1.64 -15.98
N PRO A 203 -2.62 0.36 -16.36
CA PRO A 203 -3.67 -0.29 -17.13
C PRO A 203 -4.94 -0.47 -16.28
N MET A 204 -6.12 -0.36 -16.92
CA MET A 204 -7.41 -0.43 -16.24
C MET A 204 -7.59 -1.69 -15.39
N LYS A 205 -7.09 -2.84 -15.87
CA LYS A 205 -7.16 -4.11 -15.13
C LYS A 205 -6.37 -4.04 -13.81
N PHE A 206 -5.15 -3.51 -13.83
CA PHE A 206 -4.36 -3.34 -12.61
C PHE A 206 -5.02 -2.33 -11.66
N MET A 207 -5.52 -1.20 -12.19
CA MET A 207 -6.27 -0.24 -11.39
C MET A 207 -7.49 -0.90 -10.73
N ALA A 208 -8.24 -1.74 -11.45
CA ALA A 208 -9.40 -2.45 -10.89
C ALA A 208 -9.00 -3.33 -9.70
N TRP A 209 -7.87 -4.05 -9.77
CA TRP A 209 -7.35 -4.84 -8.64
C TRP A 209 -7.06 -3.97 -7.41
N ILE A 210 -6.39 -2.82 -7.60
CA ILE A 210 -6.08 -1.89 -6.52
C ILE A 210 -7.36 -1.29 -5.93
N MET A 211 -8.28 -0.85 -6.78
CA MET A 211 -9.52 -0.23 -6.36
C MET A 211 -10.42 -1.21 -5.61
N GLU A 212 -10.47 -2.48 -6.05
CA GLU A 212 -11.18 -3.54 -5.33
C GLU A 212 -10.56 -3.76 -3.95
N CYS A 213 -9.23 -3.82 -3.86
CA CYS A 213 -8.52 -3.96 -2.59
C CYS A 213 -8.88 -2.85 -1.59
N VAL A 214 -8.92 -1.59 -2.01
CA VAL A 214 -9.13 -0.46 -1.08
C VAL A 214 -10.61 -0.14 -0.84
N LYS A 215 -11.48 -0.29 -1.85
CA LYS A 215 -12.90 0.12 -1.75
C LYS A 215 -13.79 -0.89 -1.05
N THR A 216 -13.46 -2.19 -1.08
CA THR A 216 -14.34 -3.24 -0.52
C THR A 216 -13.96 -3.67 0.89
N VAL A 217 -13.02 -2.95 1.52
CA VAL A 217 -12.53 -3.26 2.87
C VAL A 217 -13.55 -2.93 3.95
N ASN A 218 -13.70 -3.88 4.86
CA ASN A 218 -14.49 -3.75 6.08
C ASN A 218 -13.55 -3.86 7.29
N TYR A 219 -13.70 -2.96 8.24
CA TYR A 219 -12.89 -2.94 9.45
C TYR A 219 -13.69 -3.33 10.69
N SER A 220 -13.03 -4.02 11.62
CA SER A 220 -13.44 -4.15 13.02
C SER A 220 -12.29 -3.69 13.90
N ILE A 221 -12.56 -2.98 14.99
CA ILE A 221 -11.53 -2.63 15.97
C ILE A 221 -11.36 -3.83 16.91
N VAL A 222 -10.11 -4.18 17.21
CA VAL A 222 -9.80 -5.24 18.19
C VAL A 222 -9.57 -4.58 19.55
N VAL A 223 -10.45 -4.87 20.50
CA VAL A 223 -10.37 -4.37 21.88
C VAL A 223 -10.35 -5.57 22.82
N ASN A 224 -9.29 -5.72 23.61
CA ASN A 224 -9.12 -6.83 24.56
C ASN A 224 -9.29 -8.24 23.95
N GLY A 225 -8.93 -8.39 22.67
CA GLY A 225 -9.04 -9.67 21.94
C GLY A 225 -10.38 -9.90 21.25
N GLU A 226 -11.36 -9.02 21.45
CA GLU A 226 -12.67 -9.11 20.79
C GLU A 226 -12.80 -8.10 19.64
N PHE A 227 -13.56 -8.48 18.62
CA PHE A 227 -13.85 -7.63 17.47
C PHE A 227 -15.12 -6.82 17.71
N THR A 228 -15.06 -5.51 17.48
CA THR A 228 -16.26 -4.67 17.43
C THR A 228 -17.11 -4.98 16.19
N GLU A 229 -18.30 -4.38 16.15
CA GLU A 229 -19.11 -4.31 14.93
C GLU A 229 -18.30 -3.81 13.73
N ARG A 230 -18.62 -4.37 12.57
CA ARG A 230 -17.94 -4.07 11.31
C ARG A 230 -18.42 -2.73 10.77
N PHE A 231 -17.51 -1.98 10.18
CA PHE A 231 -17.82 -0.75 9.46
C PHE A 231 -16.99 -0.63 8.19
N ASP A 232 -17.54 0.04 7.19
CA ASP A 232 -16.87 0.28 5.91
C ASP A 232 -15.79 1.37 6.02
N ALA A 233 -14.79 1.26 5.15
CA ALA A 233 -13.88 2.37 4.90
C ALA A 233 -14.48 3.36 3.90
N ALA A 234 -14.18 4.65 4.06
CA ALA A 234 -14.56 5.68 3.10
C ALA A 234 -13.35 6.22 2.33
N LYS A 235 -12.16 6.10 2.92
CA LYS A 235 -10.87 6.54 2.38
C LYS A 235 -9.70 5.91 3.12
N GLY A 236 -8.50 6.23 2.65
CA GLY A 236 -7.23 5.83 3.23
C GLY A 236 -6.72 4.48 2.74
N LEU A 237 -5.51 4.15 3.16
CA LEU A 237 -4.77 2.93 2.88
C LEU A 237 -4.45 2.20 4.19
N ARG A 238 -4.27 0.88 4.12
CA ARG A 238 -4.04 0.06 5.31
C ARG A 238 -2.61 0.20 5.80
N GLN A 239 -2.46 0.53 7.08
CA GLN A 239 -1.13 0.56 7.67
C GLN A 239 -0.63 -0.86 7.97
N GLY A 240 0.44 -1.28 7.29
CA GLY A 240 1.03 -2.62 7.40
C GLY A 240 0.66 -3.59 6.27
N ASP A 241 -0.09 -3.10 5.27
CA ASP A 241 -0.44 -3.81 4.06
C ASP A 241 0.69 -3.69 3.01
N PRO A 242 1.16 -4.79 2.38
CA PRO A 242 2.29 -4.75 1.44
C PRO A 242 2.19 -3.76 0.28
N ILE A 243 0.97 -3.43 -0.16
CA ILE A 243 0.73 -2.55 -1.31
C ILE A 243 0.51 -1.08 -0.94
N SER A 244 0.25 -0.80 0.34
CA SER A 244 0.00 0.55 0.86
C SER A 244 1.30 1.30 1.14
#